data_AF-A0A318SAT7-F1
#
_entry.id   AF-A0A318SAT7-F1
#
_cell.length_a   1.000
_cell.length_b   1.000
_cell.length_c   1.000
_cell.angle_alpha   90.00
_cell.angle_beta   90.00
_cell.angle_gamma   90.00
#
_symmetry.space_group_name_H-M   'P 1'
#
loop_
_entity.id
_entity.type
_entity.pdbx_description
1 polymer ?
#
loop_
_entity_poly.entity_id
_entity_poly.type
_entity_poly.pdbx_seq_one_letter_code
_entity_poly.pdbx_strand_id
1 'polypeptide(L)'
;MASPSSSPPKSFSEVIQHNVAALAEMRAEQEKRRTTQDRVADTITRFTGSMTFVYLHLLIIGGWVIVNLGFLGIKPFDPFPFGLLTMLGSLEAIFLSTFVLISQNRMSQADARRAELDLQINMLTEHELTQLIRLTHEIAARLGVEVRDETPLLEAMENVRPEKIVEVMEDVEQGDALSRQELQTIGEREVGDEADEFLRGVRARPLDIGRDVEGTK
;
A
#
# COMPACT_ATOMS: atom_id res chain seq x y z
N MET A 1 19.04 61.15 -24.58
CA MET A 1 19.07 60.46 -23.27
C MET A 1 17.78 59.65 -23.17
N ALA A 2 17.84 58.35 -23.43
CA ALA A 2 16.71 57.45 -23.28
C ALA A 2 16.95 56.59 -22.03
N SER A 3 16.09 56.75 -21.01
CA SER A 3 16.14 55.98 -19.78
C SER A 3 15.72 54.52 -20.06
N PRO A 4 16.42 53.50 -19.56
CA PRO A 4 16.00 52.12 -19.67
C PRO A 4 14.81 51.86 -18.75
N SER A 5 13.70 51.38 -19.31
CA SER A 5 12.53 50.91 -18.56
C SER A 5 12.87 49.58 -17.88
N SER A 6 13.12 49.61 -16.57
CA SER A 6 13.20 48.40 -15.76
C SER A 6 11.79 47.91 -15.44
N SER A 7 11.38 46.79 -16.02
CA SER A 7 10.20 46.04 -15.56
C SER A 7 10.34 45.69 -14.08
N PRO A 8 9.28 45.83 -13.26
CA PRO A 8 9.34 45.48 -11.85
C PRO A 8 9.54 43.97 -11.65
N PRO A 9 10.17 43.53 -10.55
CA PRO A 9 10.28 42.11 -10.21
C PRO A 9 8.87 41.51 -10.04
N LYS A 10 8.64 40.35 -10.66
CA LYS A 10 7.36 39.62 -10.57
C LYS A 10 6.94 39.50 -9.10
N SER A 11 5.71 39.93 -8.79
CA SER A 11 5.19 39.89 -7.42
C SER A 11 5.06 38.44 -6.94
N PHE A 12 5.34 38.14 -5.68
CA PHE A 12 5.15 36.80 -5.09
C PHE A 12 3.74 36.24 -5.35
N SER A 13 2.72 37.11 -5.36
CA SER A 13 1.34 36.75 -5.70
C SER A 13 1.17 36.32 -7.15
N GLU A 14 1.97 36.88 -8.08
CA GLU A 14 1.98 36.51 -9.50
C GLU A 14 2.61 35.12 -9.70
N VAL A 15 3.65 34.78 -8.92
CA VAL A 15 4.28 33.45 -8.93
C VAL A 15 3.32 32.39 -8.38
N ILE A 16 2.65 32.66 -7.26
CA ILE A 16 1.64 31.74 -6.73
C ILE A 16 0.47 31.58 -7.70
N GLN A 17 -0.04 32.68 -8.27
CA GLN A 17 -1.13 32.61 -9.26
C GLN A 17 -0.73 31.79 -10.49
N HIS A 18 0.49 31.96 -10.99
CA HIS A 18 1.01 31.17 -12.10
C HIS A 18 1.13 29.69 -11.75
N ASN A 19 1.66 29.35 -10.57
CA ASN A 19 1.80 27.96 -10.12
C ASN A 19 0.45 27.29 -9.88
N VAL A 20 -0.51 28.02 -9.29
CA VAL A 20 -1.88 27.53 -9.09
C VAL A 20 -2.60 27.34 -10.43
N ALA A 21 -2.40 28.25 -11.39
CA ALA A 21 -2.94 28.12 -12.73
C ALA A 21 -2.35 26.91 -13.47
N ALA A 22 -1.03 26.70 -13.40
CA ALA A 22 -0.36 25.54 -13.99
C ALA A 22 -0.88 24.21 -13.38
N LEU A 23 -1.06 24.17 -12.05
CA LEU A 23 -1.66 23.01 -11.37
C LEU A 23 -3.11 22.76 -11.79
N ALA A 24 -3.90 23.81 -12.00
CA ALA A 24 -5.28 23.70 -12.46
C ALA A 24 -5.34 23.17 -13.90
N GLU A 25 -4.44 23.63 -14.77
CA GLU A 25 -4.35 23.18 -16.16
C GLU A 25 -3.93 21.71 -16.26
N MET A 26 -2.91 21.30 -15.49
CA MET A 26 -2.50 19.89 -15.40
C MET A 26 -3.63 18.98 -14.90
N ARG A 27 -4.39 19.41 -13.88
CA ARG A 27 -5.54 18.65 -13.37
C ARG A 27 -6.64 18.53 -14.42
N ALA A 28 -6.90 19.60 -15.18
CA ALA A 28 -7.89 19.58 -16.25
C ALA A 28 -7.48 18.64 -17.40
N GLU A 29 -6.20 18.58 -17.74
CA GLU A 29 -5.69 17.58 -18.71
C GLU A 29 -5.79 16.15 -18.19
N GLN A 30 -5.49 15.93 -16.91
CA GLN A 30 -5.66 14.62 -16.27
C GLN A 30 -7.13 14.18 -16.27
N GLU A 31 -8.06 15.09 -15.98
CA GLU A 31 -9.50 14.80 -16.08
C GLU A 31 -9.96 14.48 -17.50
N LYS A 32 -9.41 15.14 -18.52
CA LYS A 32 -9.70 14.84 -19.92
C LYS A 32 -9.16 13.47 -20.36
N ARG A 33 -8.08 12.99 -19.73
CA ARG A 33 -7.50 11.67 -19.98
C ARG A 33 -8.18 10.53 -19.21
N ARG A 34 -9.10 10.83 -18.28
CA ARG A 34 -9.84 9.79 -17.54
C ARG A 34 -10.75 9.02 -18.46
N THR A 35 -10.63 7.70 -18.44
CA THR A 35 -11.51 6.82 -19.19
C THR A 35 -12.90 6.80 -18.54
N THR A 36 -13.92 6.42 -19.31
CA THR A 36 -15.28 6.20 -18.76
C THR A 36 -15.30 5.15 -17.65
N GLN A 37 -14.38 4.17 -17.71
CA GLN A 37 -14.21 3.13 -16.70
C GLN A 37 -13.71 3.71 -15.37
N ASP A 38 -12.77 4.65 -15.40
CA ASP A 38 -12.27 5.32 -14.19
C ASP A 38 -13.38 6.07 -13.45
N ARG A 39 -14.31 6.70 -14.19
CA ARG A 39 -15.45 7.43 -13.60
C ARG A 39 -16.44 6.49 -12.91
N VAL A 40 -16.68 5.32 -13.50
CA VAL A 40 -17.53 4.28 -12.90
C VAL A 40 -16.86 3.72 -11.65
N ALA A 41 -15.56 3.40 -11.73
CA ALA A 41 -14.79 2.90 -10.60
C ALA A 41 -14.76 3.90 -9.42
N ASP A 42 -14.56 5.20 -9.68
CA ASP A 42 -14.60 6.23 -8.64
C ASP A 42 -15.99 6.38 -8.00
N THR A 43 -17.05 6.18 -8.77
CA THR A 43 -18.42 6.24 -8.24
C THR A 43 -18.72 5.03 -7.36
N ILE A 44 -18.31 3.84 -7.78
CA ILE A 44 -18.47 2.61 -7.00
C ILE A 44 -17.62 2.69 -5.72
N THR A 45 -16.34 3.09 -5.81
CA THR A 45 -15.46 3.29 -4.64
C THR A 45 -16.09 4.22 -3.61
N ARG A 46 -16.61 5.39 -4.03
CA ARG A 46 -17.26 6.32 -3.10
C ARG A 46 -18.54 5.76 -2.50
N PHE A 47 -19.30 4.97 -3.26
CA PHE A 47 -20.56 4.40 -2.81
C PHE A 47 -20.34 3.26 -1.82
N THR A 48 -19.47 2.30 -2.14
CA THR A 48 -19.12 1.17 -1.26
C THR A 48 -18.44 1.62 0.04
N GLY A 49 -17.70 2.73 0.02
CA GLY A 49 -17.07 3.31 1.22
C GLY A 49 -18.00 4.16 2.10
N SER A 50 -19.28 4.32 1.75
CA SER A 50 -20.21 5.20 2.48
C SER A 50 -21.09 4.44 3.47
N MET A 51 -21.35 5.04 4.64
CA MET A 51 -22.33 4.51 5.62
C MET A 51 -23.74 4.39 5.03
N THR A 52 -24.09 5.21 4.03
CA THR A 52 -25.40 5.15 3.36
C THR A 52 -25.63 3.80 2.68
N PHE A 53 -24.58 3.19 2.12
CA PHE A 53 -24.68 1.88 1.48
C PHE A 53 -25.07 0.79 2.50
N VAL A 54 -24.46 0.81 3.69
CA VAL A 54 -24.73 -0.14 4.77
C VAL A 54 -26.20 -0.07 5.20
N TYR A 55 -26.72 1.14 5.43
CA TYR A 55 -28.12 1.32 5.82
C TYR A 55 -29.10 0.86 4.72
N LEU A 56 -28.82 1.18 3.46
CA LEU A 56 -29.64 0.75 2.33
C LEU A 56 -29.66 -0.78 2.21
N HIS A 57 -28.50 -1.42 2.29
CA HIS A 57 -28.37 -2.87 2.19
C HIS A 57 -29.08 -3.58 3.36
N LEU A 58 -28.96 -3.05 4.58
CA LEU A 58 -29.68 -3.55 5.75
C LEU A 58 -31.21 -3.39 5.60
N LEU A 59 -31.68 -2.27 5.03
CA LEU A 59 -33.09 -2.06 4.76
C LEU A 59 -33.63 -3.03 3.71
N ILE A 60 -32.86 -3.29 2.65
CA ILE A 60 -33.23 -4.26 1.59
C ILE A 60 -33.33 -5.67 2.18
N ILE A 61 -32.31 -6.13 2.90
CA ILE A 61 -32.31 -7.46 3.54
C ILE A 61 -33.43 -7.55 4.59
N GLY A 62 -33.54 -6.56 5.47
CA GLY A 62 -34.58 -6.53 6.50
C GLY A 62 -35.99 -6.52 5.89
N GLY A 63 -36.20 -5.73 4.84
CA GLY A 63 -37.45 -5.69 4.09
C GLY A 63 -37.77 -7.04 3.43
N TRP A 64 -36.78 -7.70 2.83
CA TRP A 64 -36.94 -9.03 2.24
C TRP A 64 -37.37 -10.07 3.28
N VAL A 65 -36.74 -10.05 4.46
CA VAL A 65 -37.08 -10.95 5.57
C VAL A 65 -38.51 -10.67 6.06
N ILE A 66 -38.90 -9.41 6.26
CA ILE A 66 -40.25 -9.04 6.71
C ILE A 66 -41.32 -9.50 5.71
N VAL A 67 -41.08 -9.32 4.41
CA VAL A 67 -42.00 -9.76 3.34
C VAL A 67 -42.14 -11.29 3.34
N ASN A 68 -41.03 -12.02 3.47
CA ASN A 68 -41.04 -13.48 3.42
C ASN A 68 -41.44 -14.16 4.73
N LEU A 69 -41.44 -13.45 5.86
CA LEU A 69 -42.04 -13.92 7.12
C LEU A 69 -43.58 -13.96 7.08
N GLY A 70 -44.21 -13.48 6.00
CA GLY A 70 -45.66 -13.53 5.83
C GLY A 70 -46.42 -12.48 6.62
N PHE A 71 -45.74 -11.50 7.24
CA PHE A 71 -46.38 -10.37 7.95
C PHE A 71 -47.30 -9.52 7.07
N LEU A 72 -47.12 -9.59 5.75
CA LEU A 72 -47.86 -8.79 4.76
C LEU A 72 -48.96 -9.58 4.02
N GLY A 73 -49.26 -10.83 4.43
CA GLY A 73 -50.32 -11.64 3.81
C GLY A 73 -50.00 -12.15 2.39
N ILE A 74 -48.77 -11.95 1.92
CA ILE A 74 -48.26 -12.45 0.64
C ILE A 74 -47.72 -13.87 0.85
N LYS A 75 -47.96 -14.78 -0.11
CA LYS A 75 -47.38 -16.14 -0.07
C LYS A 75 -45.85 -16.04 -0.01
N PRO A 76 -45.18 -16.64 0.99
CA PRO A 76 -43.72 -16.63 1.08
C PRO A 76 -43.11 -17.19 -0.21
N PHE A 77 -42.29 -16.38 -0.89
CA PHE A 77 -41.61 -16.79 -2.11
C PHE A 77 -40.24 -17.42 -1.80
N ASP A 78 -39.59 -16.94 -0.74
CA ASP A 78 -38.31 -17.43 -0.22
C ASP A 78 -38.49 -17.86 1.25
N PRO A 79 -39.06 -19.06 1.51
CA PRO A 79 -39.26 -19.53 2.88
C PRO A 79 -37.91 -19.76 3.59
N PHE A 80 -37.92 -19.68 4.92
CA PHE A 80 -36.75 -20.00 5.74
C PHE A 80 -36.21 -21.39 5.34
N PRO A 81 -34.92 -21.54 4.98
CA PRO A 81 -33.75 -20.71 5.33
C PRO A 81 -33.32 -19.60 4.34
N PHE A 82 -34.22 -19.05 3.50
CA PHE A 82 -33.94 -17.96 2.55
C PHE A 82 -32.84 -18.29 1.52
N GLY A 83 -33.09 -19.33 0.70
CA GLY A 83 -32.12 -19.79 -0.28
C GLY A 83 -31.81 -18.75 -1.37
N LEU A 84 -32.81 -17.99 -1.83
CA LEU A 84 -32.61 -17.00 -2.88
C LEU A 84 -31.83 -15.79 -2.39
N LEU A 85 -32.13 -15.29 -1.19
CA LEU A 85 -31.37 -14.21 -0.57
C LEU A 85 -29.90 -14.63 -0.38
N THR A 86 -29.67 -15.85 0.09
CA THR A 86 -28.31 -16.37 0.31
C THR A 86 -27.52 -16.49 -1.00
N MET A 87 -28.16 -16.96 -2.07
CA MET A 87 -27.54 -17.04 -3.40
C MET A 87 -27.19 -15.66 -3.94
N LEU A 88 -28.14 -14.71 -3.88
CA LEU A 88 -27.94 -13.35 -4.37
C LEU A 88 -26.88 -12.60 -3.54
N GLY A 89 -26.93 -12.74 -2.22
CA GLY A 89 -25.95 -12.15 -1.30
C GLY A 89 -24.54 -12.70 -1.51
N SER A 90 -24.40 -13.99 -1.83
CA SER A 90 -23.09 -14.58 -2.14
C SER A 90 -22.49 -14.01 -3.43
N LEU A 91 -23.32 -13.82 -4.45
CA LEU A 91 -22.90 -13.18 -5.70
C LEU A 91 -22.51 -11.71 -5.46
N GLU A 92 -23.33 -10.98 -4.72
CA GLU A 92 -23.07 -9.58 -4.34
C GLU A 92 -21.75 -9.44 -3.56
N ALA A 93 -21.47 -10.34 -2.63
CA ALA A 93 -20.24 -10.33 -1.84
C ALA A 93 -18.98 -10.49 -2.71
N ILE A 94 -19.02 -11.36 -3.75
CA ILE A 94 -17.90 -11.52 -4.69
C ILE A 94 -17.65 -10.21 -5.47
N PHE A 95 -18.71 -9.57 -5.96
CA PHE A 95 -18.60 -8.29 -6.65
C PHE A 95 -18.05 -7.19 -5.71
N LEU A 96 -18.58 -7.08 -4.49
CA LEU A 96 -18.11 -6.12 -3.50
C LEU A 96 -16.63 -6.32 -3.17
N SER A 97 -16.21 -7.56 -2.92
CA SER A 97 -14.81 -7.90 -2.65
C SER A 97 -13.90 -7.50 -3.81
N THR A 98 -14.32 -7.77 -5.05
CA THR A 98 -13.56 -7.40 -6.25
C THR A 98 -13.44 -5.88 -6.39
N PHE A 99 -14.53 -5.13 -6.17
CA PHE A 99 -14.50 -3.66 -6.22
C PHE A 99 -13.65 -3.06 -5.11
N VAL A 100 -13.72 -3.63 -3.89
CA VAL A 100 -12.86 -3.24 -2.77
C VAL A 100 -11.39 -3.49 -3.12
N LEU A 101 -11.04 -4.65 -3.68
CA LEU A 101 -9.67 -4.97 -4.06
C LEU A 101 -9.13 -4.03 -5.15
N ILE A 102 -9.94 -3.73 -6.17
CA ILE A 102 -9.58 -2.76 -7.22
C ILE A 102 -9.37 -1.37 -6.60
N SER A 103 -10.25 -0.97 -5.68
CA SER A 103 -10.16 0.32 -5.00
C SER A 103 -8.91 0.40 -4.11
N GLN A 104 -8.58 -0.67 -3.39
CA GLN A 104 -7.39 -0.77 -2.55
C GLN A 104 -6.11 -0.73 -3.40
N ASN A 105 -6.06 -1.47 -4.51
CA ASN A 105 -4.93 -1.44 -5.43
C ASN A 105 -4.70 -0.03 -6.01
N ARG A 106 -5.79 0.67 -6.37
CA ARG A 106 -5.72 2.05 -6.87
C ARG A 106 -5.21 3.03 -5.80
N MET A 107 -5.66 2.88 -4.56
CA MET A 107 -5.20 3.68 -3.42
C MET A 107 -3.72 3.42 -3.13
N SER A 108 -3.31 2.15 -3.08
CA SER A 108 -1.92 1.73 -2.90
C SER A 108 -0.98 2.32 -3.96
N GLN A 109 -1.36 2.27 -5.24
CA GLN A 109 -0.57 2.90 -6.32
C GLN A 109 -0.51 4.43 -6.22
N ALA A 110 -1.53 5.08 -5.67
CA ALA A 110 -1.51 6.51 -5.44
C ALA A 110 -0.59 6.86 -4.27
N ASP A 111 -0.63 6.09 -3.19
CA ASP A 111 0.21 6.29 -2.01
C ASP A 111 1.68 5.98 -2.30
N ALA A 112 1.98 4.94 -3.10
CA ALA A 112 3.34 4.65 -3.56
C ALA A 112 3.95 5.82 -4.35
N ARG A 113 3.17 6.40 -5.29
CA ARG A 113 3.62 7.58 -6.05
C ARG A 113 3.85 8.80 -5.17
N ARG A 114 3.02 9.00 -4.14
CA ARG A 114 3.22 10.10 -3.17
C ARG A 114 4.51 9.88 -2.38
N ALA A 115 4.74 8.67 -1.89
CA ALA A 115 5.96 8.33 -1.17
C ALA A 115 7.24 8.57 -2.02
N GLU A 116 7.19 8.22 -3.31
CA GLU A 116 8.29 8.48 -4.24
C GLU A 116 8.55 9.98 -4.42
N LEU A 117 7.50 10.78 -4.63
CA LEU A 117 7.61 12.24 -4.74
C LEU A 117 8.13 12.88 -3.46
N ASP A 118 7.66 12.42 -2.29
CA ASP A 118 8.11 12.91 -0.99
C ASP A 118 9.60 12.60 -0.79
N LEU A 119 10.06 11.42 -1.19
CA LEU A 119 11.48 11.07 -1.16
C LEU A 119 12.31 12.01 -2.07
N GLN A 120 11.85 12.26 -3.30
CA GLN A 120 12.53 13.18 -4.22
C GLN A 120 12.61 14.61 -3.68
N ILE A 121 11.51 15.12 -3.11
CA ILE A 121 11.47 16.45 -2.49
C ILE A 121 12.42 16.51 -1.30
N ASN A 122 12.47 15.47 -0.46
CA ASN A 122 13.37 15.42 0.69
C ASN A 122 14.84 15.43 0.26
N MET A 123 15.23 14.61 -0.74
CA MET A 123 16.61 14.61 -1.27
C MET A 123 16.99 15.98 -1.86
N LEU A 124 16.09 16.60 -2.62
CA LEU A 124 16.32 17.94 -3.16
C LEU A 124 16.46 18.98 -2.03
N THR A 125 15.60 18.90 -1.02
CA THR A 125 15.64 19.79 0.15
C THR A 125 16.94 19.65 0.92
N GLU A 126 17.42 18.42 1.11
CA GLU A 126 18.71 18.15 1.75
C GLU A 126 19.89 18.70 0.94
N HIS A 127 19.84 18.55 -0.39
CA HIS A 127 20.84 19.14 -1.29
C HIS A 127 20.88 20.66 -1.21
N GLU A 128 19.71 21.32 -1.30
CA GLU A 128 19.58 22.78 -1.21
C GLU A 128 19.98 23.30 0.18
N LEU A 129 19.61 22.58 1.24
CA LEU A 129 20.04 22.90 2.61
C LEU A 129 21.56 22.82 2.74
N THR A 130 22.17 21.81 2.14
CA THR A 130 23.63 21.66 2.10
C THR A 130 24.30 22.83 1.38
N GLN A 131 23.75 23.24 0.24
CA GLN A 131 24.26 24.41 -0.47
C GLN A 131 24.11 25.69 0.36
N LEU A 132 22.97 25.89 1.02
CA LEU A 132 22.76 27.04 1.89
C LEU A 132 23.77 27.07 3.04
N ILE A 133 24.01 25.94 3.72
CA ILE A 133 25.00 25.84 4.80
C ILE A 133 26.41 26.18 4.27
N ARG A 134 26.78 25.70 3.08
CA ARG A 134 28.09 26.04 2.47
C ARG A 134 28.19 27.54 2.18
N LEU A 135 27.15 28.13 1.59
CA LEU A 135 27.12 29.56 1.28
C LEU A 135 27.17 30.42 2.55
N THR A 136 26.45 30.05 3.61
CA THR A 136 26.50 30.78 4.88
C THR A 136 27.87 30.68 5.55
N HIS A 137 28.51 29.52 5.49
CA HIS A 137 29.88 29.33 5.99
C HIS A 137 30.90 30.19 5.21
N GLU A 138 30.80 30.23 3.88
CA GLU A 138 31.65 31.11 3.05
C GLU A 138 31.46 32.60 3.39
N ILE A 139 30.22 33.03 3.63
CA ILE A 139 29.92 34.41 4.04
C ILE A 139 30.51 34.71 5.42
N ALA A 140 30.34 33.80 6.40
CA ALA A 140 30.88 33.97 7.74
C ALA A 140 32.42 34.08 7.73
N ALA A 141 33.09 33.24 6.92
CA ALA A 141 34.53 33.29 6.73
C ALA A 141 35.00 34.63 6.14
N ARG A 142 34.29 35.18 5.15
CA ARG A 142 34.62 36.51 4.58
C ARG A 142 34.42 37.66 5.56
N LEU A 143 33.50 37.52 6.51
CA LEU A 143 33.22 38.52 7.54
C LEU A 143 34.14 38.39 8.78
N GLY A 144 35.02 37.39 8.82
CA GLY A 144 35.90 37.14 9.96
C GLY A 144 35.15 36.69 11.23
N VAL A 145 33.94 36.16 11.06
CA VAL A 145 33.16 35.60 12.16
C VAL A 145 33.67 34.19 12.41
N GLU A 146 34.25 33.96 13.58
CA GLU A 146 34.73 32.64 13.98
C GLU A 146 33.52 31.75 14.25
N VAL A 147 33.10 30.98 13.24
CA VAL A 147 32.07 29.95 13.39
C VAL A 147 32.71 28.85 14.21
N ARG A 148 32.37 28.80 15.49
CA ARG A 148 32.85 27.78 16.43
C ARG A 148 32.55 26.41 15.81
N ASP A 149 33.62 25.64 15.61
CA ASP A 149 33.65 24.42 14.80
C ASP A 149 32.66 23.39 15.35
N GLU A 150 31.46 23.34 14.77
CA GLU A 150 30.57 22.19 14.86
C GLU A 150 30.84 21.33 13.62
N THR A 151 32.07 20.81 13.57
CA THR A 151 32.52 19.72 12.71
C THR A 151 31.52 18.55 12.56
N PRO A 152 30.60 18.24 13.53
CA PRO A 152 29.62 17.18 13.32
C PRO A 152 28.64 17.41 12.16
N LEU A 153 28.40 18.65 11.69
CA LEU A 153 27.37 18.90 10.67
C LEU A 153 27.84 18.52 9.26
N LEU A 154 29.05 18.91 8.85
CA LEU A 154 29.58 18.57 7.52
C LEU A 154 29.92 17.07 7.39
N GLU A 155 30.38 16.46 8.47
CA GLU A 155 30.69 15.01 8.54
C GLU A 155 29.40 14.15 8.62
N ALA A 156 28.34 14.65 9.25
CA ALA A 156 27.01 14.04 9.19
C ALA A 156 26.39 14.14 7.78
N MET A 157 26.63 15.23 7.06
CA MET A 157 26.13 15.43 5.68
C MET A 157 26.88 14.58 4.64
N GLU A 158 28.13 14.19 4.91
CA GLU A 158 28.88 13.29 4.01
C GLU A 158 28.39 11.82 4.09
N ASN A 159 27.76 11.44 5.20
CA ASN A 159 27.22 10.09 5.44
C ASN A 159 25.77 9.89 4.98
N VAL A 160 25.09 10.95 4.52
CA VAL A 160 23.72 10.89 3.98
C VAL A 160 23.73 11.28 2.49
N ARG A 161 24.55 10.58 1.70
CA ARG A 161 24.46 10.67 0.24
C ARG A 161 23.32 9.76 -0.23
N PRO A 162 22.32 10.25 -1.00
CA PRO A 162 21.18 9.45 -1.42
C PRO A 162 21.57 8.23 -2.26
N GLU A 163 22.70 8.29 -2.97
CA GLU A 163 23.22 7.16 -3.75
C GLU A 163 23.57 5.95 -2.87
N LYS A 164 24.00 6.19 -1.62
CA LYS A 164 24.33 5.12 -0.66
C LYS A 164 23.09 4.49 -0.02
N ILE A 165 21.97 5.22 0.05
CA ILE A 165 20.73 4.69 0.64
C ILE A 165 20.05 3.71 -0.32
N VAL A 166 20.12 3.96 -1.64
CA VAL A 166 19.62 3.01 -2.65
C VAL A 166 20.45 1.72 -2.66
N GLU A 167 21.78 1.83 -2.56
CA GLU A 167 22.69 0.68 -2.44
C GLU A 167 22.43 -0.12 -1.16
N VAL A 168 22.22 0.55 -0.02
CA VAL A 168 21.90 -0.11 1.26
C VAL A 168 20.49 -0.72 1.27
N MET A 169 19.50 -0.13 0.58
CA MET A 169 18.16 -0.73 0.46
C MET A 169 18.19 -1.98 -0.44
N GLU A 170 18.98 -1.98 -1.51
CA GLU A 170 19.17 -3.14 -2.39
C GLU A 170 19.91 -4.27 -1.63
N ASP A 171 20.90 -3.93 -0.81
CA ASP A 171 21.63 -4.87 0.05
C ASP A 171 20.74 -5.46 1.17
N VAL A 172 19.84 -4.67 1.76
CA VAL A 172 18.90 -5.14 2.80
C VAL A 172 17.81 -6.04 2.20
N GLU A 173 17.26 -5.71 1.03
CA GLU A 173 16.31 -6.60 0.34
C GLU A 173 16.97 -7.92 -0.12
N GLN A 174 18.20 -7.86 -0.63
CA GLN A 174 18.97 -9.06 -0.97
C GLN A 174 19.33 -9.88 0.27
N GLY A 175 19.70 -9.23 1.39
CA GLY A 175 19.98 -9.89 2.67
C GLY A 175 18.77 -10.61 3.26
N ASP A 176 17.57 -10.01 3.17
CA ASP A 176 16.32 -10.63 3.65
C ASP A 176 15.90 -11.80 2.73
N ALA A 177 16.11 -11.68 1.42
CA ALA A 177 15.86 -12.75 0.46
C ALA A 177 16.79 -13.96 0.68
N LEU A 178 18.09 -13.72 0.92
CA LEU A 178 19.08 -14.75 1.23
C LEU A 178 18.78 -15.44 2.58
N SER A 179 18.43 -14.65 3.60
CA SER A 179 18.07 -15.19 4.93
C SER A 179 16.81 -16.06 4.87
N ARG A 180 15.79 -15.67 4.09
CA ARG A 180 14.59 -16.50 3.87
C ARG A 180 14.91 -17.77 3.10
N GLN A 181 15.79 -17.70 2.12
CA GLN A 181 16.22 -18.87 1.35
C GLN A 181 17.01 -19.85 2.22
N GLU A 182 17.89 -19.37 3.11
CA GLU A 182 18.59 -20.21 4.08
C GLU A 182 17.64 -20.86 5.09
N LEU A 183 16.68 -20.11 5.65
CA LEU A 183 15.67 -20.65 6.56
C LEU A 183 14.78 -21.70 5.89
N GLN A 184 14.44 -21.50 4.61
CA GLN A 184 13.67 -22.48 3.84
C GLN A 184 14.49 -23.74 3.54
N THR A 185 15.78 -23.59 3.21
CA THR A 185 16.69 -24.72 2.97
C THR A 185 16.97 -25.52 4.24
N ILE A 186 17.08 -24.84 5.40
CA ILE A 186 17.24 -25.48 6.70
C ILE A 186 15.95 -26.21 7.08
N GLY A 187 14.78 -25.58 6.90
CA GLY A 187 13.49 -26.22 7.15
C GLY A 187 13.24 -27.44 6.26
N GLU A 188 13.59 -27.39 4.98
CA GLU A 188 13.48 -28.54 4.08
C GLU A 188 14.43 -29.69 4.46
N ARG A 189 15.61 -29.39 5.01
CA ARG A 189 16.55 -30.40 5.53
C ARG A 189 16.05 -31.04 6.82
N GLU A 190 15.57 -30.26 7.79
CA GLU A 190 15.02 -30.80 9.04
C GLU A 190 13.78 -31.67 8.79
N VAL A 191 12.86 -31.21 7.93
CA VAL A 191 11.66 -31.98 7.58
C VAL A 191 12.02 -33.26 6.81
N GLY A 192 13.01 -33.21 5.93
CA GLY A 192 13.52 -34.37 5.21
C GLY A 192 14.16 -35.40 6.14
N ASP A 193 14.99 -34.95 7.09
CA ASP A 193 15.66 -35.81 8.06
C ASP A 193 14.66 -36.45 9.05
N GLU A 194 13.66 -35.69 9.53
CA GLU A 194 12.56 -36.24 10.36
C GLU A 194 11.71 -37.26 9.59
N ALA A 195 11.39 -36.98 8.33
CA ALA A 195 10.64 -37.89 7.49
C ALA A 195 11.43 -39.19 7.24
N ASP A 196 12.72 -39.11 6.98
CA ASP A 196 13.59 -40.27 6.80
C ASP A 196 13.77 -41.07 8.09
N GLU A 197 13.88 -40.41 9.24
CA GLU A 197 13.92 -41.06 10.56
C GLU A 197 12.61 -41.79 10.86
N PHE A 198 11.47 -41.15 10.60
CA PHE A 198 10.14 -41.74 10.74
C PHE A 198 9.97 -42.96 9.83
N LEU A 199 10.34 -42.84 8.54
CA LEU A 199 10.26 -43.93 7.58
C LEU A 199 11.19 -45.11 7.95
N ARG A 200 12.37 -44.84 8.53
CA ARG A 200 13.25 -45.87 9.10
C ARG A 200 12.61 -46.55 10.30
N GLY A 201 11.97 -45.79 11.20
CA GLY A 201 11.25 -46.33 12.35
C GLY A 201 10.08 -47.23 11.96
N VAL A 202 9.35 -46.89 10.90
CA VAL A 202 8.27 -47.70 10.33
C VAL A 202 8.82 -48.96 9.66
N ARG A 203 9.91 -48.85 8.89
CA ARG A 203 10.55 -49.99 8.20
C ARG A 203 11.20 -50.99 9.18
N ALA A 204 11.63 -50.54 10.36
CA ALA A 204 12.32 -51.37 11.35
C ALA A 204 11.39 -52.25 12.22
N ARG A 205 10.06 -52.13 12.11
CA ARG A 205 9.11 -53.05 12.78
C ARG A 205 8.62 -54.12 11.79
N PRO A 206 9.22 -55.33 11.75
CA PRO A 206 8.59 -56.44 11.05
C PRO A 206 7.25 -56.74 11.73
N LEU A 207 6.19 -56.73 10.91
CA LEU A 207 4.83 -57.05 11.29
C LEU A 207 4.78 -58.53 11.70
N ASP A 208 4.83 -58.82 13.01
CA ASP A 208 4.61 -60.18 13.53
C ASP A 208 3.10 -60.49 13.46
N ILE A 209 2.64 -60.90 12.28
CA ILE A 209 1.31 -61.49 12.11
C ILE A 209 1.46 -63.00 12.31
N GLY A 210 1.46 -63.43 13.57
CA GLY A 210 1.37 -64.83 13.91
C GLY A 210 0.89 -64.99 15.33
N ARG A 211 -0.23 -65.69 15.55
CA ARG A 211 -0.45 -66.32 16.86
C ARG A 211 -1.86 -66.46 17.42
N ASP A 212 -2.73 -65.46 17.36
CA ASP A 212 -3.70 -65.36 18.47
C ASP A 212 -5.17 -65.56 18.06
N VAL A 213 -5.50 -66.73 17.48
CA VAL A 213 -6.89 -67.17 17.35
C VAL A 213 -7.03 -68.64 17.71
N GLU A 214 -6.78 -68.98 18.97
CA GLU A 214 -7.30 -70.23 19.53
C GLU A 214 -7.54 -70.06 21.03
N GLY A 215 -8.79 -70.31 21.47
CA GLY A 215 -9.13 -70.47 22.88
C GLY A 215 -10.02 -69.40 23.49
N THR A 216 -11.28 -69.32 23.07
CA THR A 216 -12.42 -69.09 23.99
C THR A 216 -13.73 -69.53 23.35
N LYS A 217 -14.01 -70.84 23.43
CA LYS A 217 -15.30 -71.40 23.89
C LYS A 217 -15.21 -72.92 23.95
#